data_AF-A0AAU1SDQ7-F1
#
_entry.id   AF-A0AAU1SDQ7-F1
#
_cell.length_a   1.000
_cell.length_b   1.000
_cell.length_c   1.000
_cell.angle_alpha   90.00
_cell.angle_beta   90.00
_cell.angle_gamma   90.00
#
_symmetry.space_group_name_H-M   'P 1'
#
loop_
_entity.id
_entity.type
_entity.pdbx_description
1 polymer ?
#
loop_
_entity_poly.entity_id
_entity_poly.type
_entity_poly.pdbx_seq_one_letter_code
_entity_poly.pdbx_strand_id
1 'polypeptide(L)'
;MTLDVFEAVDREKSDRILWEWANQFEDVPSDLATDLQREVFDRLDAAERIYYLSELGDEAIHDWGGVHSDFHEFVLIDRSAGQITLLVAADD
;
A
#
# COMPACT_ATOMS: atom_id res chain seq x y z
N MET A 1 -17.86 15.28 -4.20
CA MET A 1 -16.78 14.31 -4.41
C MET A 1 -16.57 13.60 -3.09
N THR A 2 -17.12 12.40 -2.95
CA THR A 2 -17.14 11.64 -1.69
C THR A 2 -15.79 10.98 -1.50
N LEU A 3 -15.17 11.22 -0.33
CA LEU A 3 -13.93 10.64 0.18
C LEU A 3 -14.06 9.12 0.49
N ASP A 4 -14.98 8.41 -0.16
CA ASP A 4 -15.33 7.01 0.10
C ASP A 4 -14.42 6.01 -0.64
N VAL A 5 -13.29 6.45 -1.21
CA VAL A 5 -12.37 5.57 -1.96
C VAL A 5 -11.36 4.89 -1.04
N PHE A 6 -11.10 5.48 0.14
CA PHE A 6 -10.20 4.88 1.12
C PHE A 6 -10.96 3.92 2.03
N GLU A 7 -10.79 2.63 1.78
CA GLU A 7 -11.30 1.57 2.64
C GLU A 7 -10.39 1.43 3.88
N ALA A 8 -10.97 1.42 5.08
CA ALA A 8 -10.22 1.02 6.26
C ALA A 8 -9.96 -0.49 6.18
N VAL A 9 -8.68 -0.87 6.18
CA VAL A 9 -8.25 -2.27 6.09
C VAL A 9 -7.50 -2.67 7.36
N ASP A 10 -7.54 -3.95 7.68
CA ASP A 10 -6.70 -4.49 8.75
C ASP A 10 -5.29 -4.82 8.23
N ARG A 11 -4.41 -5.11 9.19
CA ARG A 11 -3.02 -5.46 8.89
C ARG A 11 -2.90 -6.73 8.06
N GLU A 12 -3.70 -7.76 8.35
CA GLU A 12 -3.63 -9.04 7.63
C GLU A 12 -3.96 -8.87 6.14
N LYS A 13 -5.01 -8.11 5.82
CA LYS A 13 -5.38 -7.76 4.45
C LYS A 13 -4.28 -6.92 3.78
N SER A 14 -3.70 -5.96 4.51
CA SER A 14 -2.63 -5.10 3.98
C SER A 14 -1.36 -5.90 3.67
N ASP A 15 -0.94 -6.76 4.61
CA ASP A 15 0.24 -7.61 4.47
C ASP A 15 0.08 -8.54 3.27
N ARG A 16 -1.10 -9.15 3.11
CA ARG A 16 -1.40 -10.02 1.98
C ARG A 16 -1.31 -9.29 0.64
N ILE A 17 -1.95 -8.12 0.51
CA ILE A 17 -1.93 -7.34 -0.75
C ILE A 17 -0.49 -7.03 -1.15
N LEU A 18 0.32 -6.55 -0.21
CA LEU A 18 1.71 -6.16 -0.50
C LEU A 18 2.61 -7.36 -0.79
N TRP A 19 2.39 -8.50 -0.14
CA TRP A 19 3.14 -9.72 -0.44
C TRP A 19 2.74 -10.36 -1.77
N GLU A 20 1.45 -10.33 -2.11
CA GLU A 20 0.96 -10.79 -3.41
C GLU A 20 1.54 -9.93 -4.53
N TRP A 21 1.55 -8.60 -4.36
CA TRP A 21 2.21 -7.68 -5.29
C TRP A 21 3.72 -7.96 -5.39
N ALA A 22 4.43 -8.07 -4.27
CA ALA A 22 5.88 -8.24 -4.28
C ALA A 22 6.34 -9.58 -4.91
N ASN A 23 5.52 -10.64 -4.83
CA ASN A 23 5.81 -11.95 -5.43
C ASN A 23 5.08 -12.19 -6.76
N GLN A 24 4.51 -11.14 -7.38
CA GLN A 24 3.64 -11.31 -8.55
C GLN A 24 4.36 -11.93 -9.76
N PHE A 25 5.66 -11.69 -9.91
CA PHE A 25 6.46 -12.16 -11.04
C PHE A 25 7.51 -13.20 -10.64
N GLU A 26 8.28 -12.94 -9.59
CA GLU A 26 9.30 -13.84 -9.06
C GLU A 26 9.33 -13.76 -7.53
N ASP A 27 9.89 -14.79 -6.88
CA ASP A 27 10.10 -14.77 -5.42
C ASP A 27 11.00 -13.60 -5.02
N VAL A 28 10.60 -12.87 -3.97
CA VAL A 28 11.36 -11.72 -3.47
C VAL A 28 12.75 -12.17 -2.95
N PRO A 29 13.86 -11.60 -3.46
CA PRO A 29 15.20 -11.90 -2.95
C PRO A 29 15.35 -11.56 -1.46
N SER A 30 16.15 -12.32 -0.70
CA SER A 30 16.25 -12.17 0.77
C SER A 30 16.62 -10.76 1.24
N ASP A 31 17.48 -10.07 0.49
CA ASP A 31 17.91 -8.70 0.82
C ASP A 31 16.75 -7.72 0.63
N LEU A 32 15.98 -7.87 -0.46
CA LEU A 32 14.78 -7.08 -0.71
C LEU A 32 13.67 -7.40 0.31
N ALA A 33 13.51 -8.66 0.71
CA ALA A 33 12.55 -9.04 1.75
C ALA A 33 12.89 -8.36 3.09
N THR A 34 14.18 -8.22 3.41
CA THR A 34 14.63 -7.52 4.63
C THR A 34 14.32 -6.03 4.55
N ASP A 35 14.54 -5.42 3.39
CA ASP A 35 14.19 -4.01 3.18
C ASP A 35 12.68 -3.78 3.19
N LEU A 36 11.87 -4.68 2.60
CA LEU A 36 10.41 -4.62 2.70
C LEU A 36 9.94 -4.78 4.14
N GLN A 37 10.55 -5.67 4.92
CA GLN A 37 10.23 -5.80 6.34
C GLN A 37 10.43 -4.48 7.07
N ARG A 38 11.62 -3.88 6.96
CA ARG A 38 11.96 -2.63 7.64
C ARG A 38 11.15 -1.45 7.13
N GLU A 39 11.00 -1.34 5.81
CA GLU A 39 10.46 -0.14 5.20
C GLU A 39 8.93 -0.14 5.10
N VAL A 40 8.31 -1.31 5.01
CA VAL A 40 6.88 -1.46 4.75
C VAL A 40 6.18 -2.13 5.92
N PHE A 41 6.56 -3.36 6.25
CA PHE A 41 5.81 -4.17 7.21
C PHE A 41 5.95 -3.70 8.66
N ASP A 42 7.11 -3.18 9.05
CA ASP A 42 7.31 -2.58 10.38
C ASP A 42 6.47 -1.31 10.54
N ARG A 43 6.26 -0.54 9.46
CA ARG A 43 5.40 0.66 9.47
C ARG A 43 3.91 0.30 9.50
N LEU A 44 3.52 -0.79 8.86
CA LEU A 44 2.17 -1.34 8.97
C LEU A 44 1.88 -1.83 10.39
N ASP A 45 2.86 -2.42 11.07
CA ASP A 45 2.74 -2.86 12.46
C ASP A 45 2.55 -1.68 13.43
N ALA A 46 3.29 -0.59 13.21
CA ALA A 46 3.22 0.61 14.03
C ALA A 46 1.93 1.43 13.80
N ALA A 47 1.24 1.22 12.67
CA ALA A 47 0.08 2.01 12.31
C ALA A 47 -1.14 1.70 13.19
N GLU A 48 -1.74 2.73 13.78
CA GLU A 48 -3.01 2.59 14.49
C GLU A 48 -4.19 2.44 13.51
N ARG A 49 -4.08 3.05 12.33
CA ARG A 49 -5.08 2.94 11.26
C ARG A 49 -4.40 2.80 9.92
N ILE A 50 -4.95 1.90 9.12
CA ILE A 50 -4.50 1.62 7.76
C ILE A 50 -5.70 1.87 6.84
N TYR A 51 -5.48 2.72 5.86
CA TYR A 51 -6.45 2.98 4.80
C TYR A 51 -5.85 2.55 3.48
N TYR A 52 -6.62 1.84 2.68
CA TYR A 52 -6.24 1.38 1.36
C TYR A 52 -7.08 2.11 0.32
N LEU A 53 -6.45 2.68 -0.70
CA LEU A 53 -7.16 3.22 -1.85
C LEU A 53 -7.61 2.04 -2.71
N SER A 54 -8.92 1.77 -2.73
CA SER A 54 -9.46 0.84 -3.73
C SER A 54 -9.29 1.43 -5.13
N GLU A 55 -9.14 0.56 -6.14
CA GLU A 55 -8.98 0.96 -7.54
C GLU A 55 -9.91 2.13 -7.87
N LEU A 56 -9.29 3.24 -8.25
CA LEU A 56 -9.96 4.39 -8.80
C LEU A 56 -10.66 3.91 -10.07
N GLY A 57 -11.97 3.66 -10.01
CA GLY A 57 -12.73 3.24 -11.19
C GLY A 57 -12.49 4.18 -12.38
N ASP A 58 -12.75 3.70 -13.59
CA ASP A 58 -12.41 4.28 -14.92
C ASP A 58 -12.51 5.81 -15.11
N GLU A 59 -13.20 6.54 -14.23
CA GLU A 59 -13.35 8.00 -14.25
C GLU A 59 -12.29 8.77 -13.44
N ALA A 60 -11.48 8.11 -12.62
CA ALA A 60 -10.45 8.75 -11.78
C ALA A 60 -9.02 8.47 -12.29
N ILE A 61 -8.87 8.58 -13.62
CA ILE A 61 -7.58 8.64 -14.30
C ILE A 61 -6.88 9.95 -13.88
N HIS A 62 -6.06 9.88 -12.84
CA HIS A 62 -5.00 10.86 -12.63
C HIS A 62 -4.00 10.79 -13.79
N ASP A 63 -3.23 11.86 -14.05
CA ASP A 63 -2.21 11.94 -15.12
C ASP A 63 -1.11 10.84 -15.08
N TRP A 64 -1.17 9.92 -14.10
CA TRP A 64 -0.29 8.75 -13.91
C TRP A 64 -1.05 7.41 -13.73
N GLY A 65 -2.38 7.42 -13.63
CA GLY A 65 -3.22 6.25 -13.33
C GLY A 65 -3.65 5.42 -14.55
N GLY A 66 -3.00 5.61 -15.70
CA GLY A 66 -3.34 4.93 -16.95
C GLY A 66 -2.17 4.19 -17.61
N VAL A 67 -1.04 4.05 -16.92
CA VAL A 67 0.19 3.48 -17.50
C VAL A 67 0.61 2.17 -16.81
N HIS A 68 0.25 1.95 -15.55
CA HIS A 68 0.62 0.74 -14.81
C HIS A 68 -0.64 -0.06 -14.45
N SER A 69 -0.65 -1.36 -14.78
CA SER A 69 -1.79 -2.24 -14.57
C SER A 69 -2.04 -2.59 -13.10
N ASP A 70 -1.03 -2.44 -12.24
CA ASP A 70 -1.09 -2.82 -10.84
C ASP A 70 -0.52 -1.71 -9.94
N PHE A 71 -1.42 -1.08 -9.17
CA PHE A 71 -1.12 0.06 -8.29
C PHE A 71 -1.81 -0.12 -6.94
N HIS A 72 -1.05 0.02 -5.86
CA HIS A 72 -1.56 -0.06 -4.49
C HIS A 72 -1.11 1.15 -3.67
N GLU A 73 -2.07 1.86 -3.08
CA GLU A 73 -1.79 3.01 -2.21
C GLU A 73 -2.39 2.79 -0.82
N PHE A 74 -1.55 2.99 0.21
CA PHE A 74 -1.95 2.92 1.60
C PHE A 74 -1.60 4.20 2.36
N VAL A 75 -2.51 4.64 3.21
CA VAL A 75 -2.28 5.70 4.19
C VAL A 75 -2.25 5.09 5.58
N LEU A 76 -1.08 5.19 6.21
CA LEU A 76 -0.83 4.69 7.56
C LEU A 76 -0.86 5.87 8.53
N ILE A 77 -1.62 5.74 9.61
CA ILE A 77 -1.70 6.75 10.65
C ILE A 77 -1.18 6.16 11.96
N ASP A 78 -0.06 6.69 12.45
CA ASP A 78 0.45 6.44 13.79
C ASP A 78 0.30 7.73 14.61
N ARG A 79 -0.72 7.77 15.48
CA ARG A 79 -0.98 8.96 16.30
C ARG A 79 -0.04 9.05 17.50
N SER A 80 0.51 7.93 17.94
CA SER A 80 1.45 7.87 19.05
C SER A 80 2.77 8.54 18.71
N ALA A 81 3.25 8.35 17.48
CA ALA A 81 4.43 9.03 16.93
C ALA A 81 4.09 10.37 16.25
N GLY A 82 2.81 10.67 16.03
CA GLY A 82 2.37 11.87 15.30
C GLY A 82 2.73 11.82 13.81
N GLN A 83 2.75 10.63 13.22
CA GLN A 83 3.23 10.36 11.87
C GLN A 83 2.08 9.91 10.95
N ILE A 84 2.10 10.41 9.72
CA ILE A 84 1.30 9.89 8.61
C ILE A 84 2.30 9.40 7.56
N THR A 85 2.14 8.15 7.12
CA THR A 85 2.96 7.56 6.07
C THR A 85 2.09 7.24 4.86
N LEU A 86 2.54 7.65 3.68
CA LEU A 86 1.98 7.24 2.40
C LEU A 86 2.87 6.14 1.83
N LEU A 87 2.30 4.96 1.61
CA LEU A 87 2.95 3.83 0.95
C LEU A 87 2.35 3.68 -0.45
N VAL A 88 3.20 3.62 -1.45
CA VAL A 88 2.80 3.38 -2.84
C VAL A 88 3.61 2.22 -3.38
N ALA A 89 2.93 1.21 -3.89
CA ALA A 89 3.52 0.08 -4.58
C ALA A 89 3.00 0.07 -6.02
N ALA A 90 3.91 0.09 -6.99
CA ALA A 90 3.61 0.16 -8.41
C ALA A 90 4.72 -0.54 -9.19
N ASP A 91 4.37 -1.17 -10.30
CA ASP A 91 5.30 -1.75 -11.28
C ASP A 91 5.31 -0.93 -12.58
N ASP A 92 6.39 -0.95 -13.38
CA ASP A 92 6.57 -0.13 -14.60
C ASP A 92 5.91 -0.75 -15.85
#